data_AF-A0A0D8BA13-F1
#
_entry.id   AF-A0A0D8BA13-F1
#
_cell.length_a   1.000
_cell.length_b   1.000
_cell.length_c   1.000
_cell.angle_alpha   90.00
_cell.angle_beta   90.00
_cell.angle_gamma   90.00
#
_symmetry.space_group_name_H-M   'P 1'
#
loop_
_entity.id
_entity.type
_entity.pdbx_description
1 polymer ?
#
loop_
_entity_poly.entity_id
_entity_poly.type
_entity_poly.pdbx_seq_one_letter_code
_entity_poly.pdbx_strand_id
1 'polypeptide(L)' 'MSRIWFVTGASRGFGRVFVESAVRAGDQVVATARKIDAVADLAQTHGDAVLPLALDVTDRAAVAPRSRRRSPTSGGSTSS' A
#
# COMPACT_ATOMS: atom_id res chain seq x y z
N MET A 1 -8.30 16.58 18.45
CA MET A 1 -8.34 16.52 16.97
C MET A 1 -8.25 15.07 16.58
N SER A 2 -9.23 14.54 15.84
CA SER A 2 -9.22 13.18 15.31
C SER A 2 -8.39 13.12 14.03
N ARG A 3 -7.40 12.22 13.98
CA ARG A 3 -6.61 11.96 12.78
C ARG A 3 -7.14 10.74 12.04
N ILE A 4 -6.91 10.70 10.73
CA ILE A 4 -7.25 9.57 9.87
C ILE A 4 -5.96 8.88 9.46
N TRP A 5 -5.81 7.61 9.84
CA TRP A 5 -4.64 6.79 9.55
C TRP A 5 -4.91 5.89 8.36
N PHE A 6 -4.00 5.87 7.38
CA PHE A 6 -4.07 4.94 6.26
C PHE A 6 -3.01 3.84 6.44
N VAL A 7 -3.44 2.63 6.76
CA VAL A 7 -2.54 1.51 7.08
C VAL A 7 -2.58 0.50 5.95
N THR A 8 -1.43 0.29 5.30
CA THR A 8 -1.24 -0.76 4.29
C THR A 8 -0.77 -2.05 4.91
N GLY A 9 -1.39 -3.18 4.56
CA GLY A 9 -1.02 -4.48 5.10
C GLY A 9 -1.56 -4.73 6.51
N ALA A 10 -2.71 -4.16 6.85
CA ALA A 10 -3.35 -4.28 8.17
C ALA A 10 -3.76 -5.73 8.54
N SER A 11 -3.67 -6.67 7.60
CA SER A 11 -4.05 -8.08 7.80
C SER A 11 -3.31 -8.83 8.92
N ARG A 12 -2.07 -8.45 9.26
CA ARG A 12 -1.24 -9.15 10.27
C ARG A 12 0.01 -8.37 10.67
N GLY A 13 0.60 -8.74 11.81
CA GLY A 13 1.84 -8.17 12.32
C GLY A 13 1.69 -6.70 12.71
N PHE A 14 2.66 -5.87 12.32
CA PHE A 14 2.72 -4.45 12.67
C PHE A 14 1.51 -3.64 12.18
N GLY A 15 0.98 -3.95 10.99
CA GLY A 15 -0.19 -3.25 10.46
C GLY A 15 -1.40 -3.33 11.40
N ARG A 16 -1.59 -4.48 12.05
CA ARG A 16 -2.67 -4.68 13.01
C ARG A 16 -2.45 -3.89 14.31
N VAL A 17 -1.23 -3.92 14.83
CA VAL A 17 -0.85 -3.17 16.03
C VAL A 17 -1.07 -1.66 15.85
N PHE A 18 -0.79 -1.13 14.65
CA PHE A 18 -1.03 0.28 14.34
C PHE A 18 -2.52 0.62 14.33
N VAL A 19 -3.36 -0.23 13.74
CA VAL A 19 -4.82 -0.04 13.75
C VAL A 19 -5.32 0.01 15.20
N GLU A 20 -4.95 -0.97 16.02
CA GLU A 20 -5.37 -1.04 17.42
C GLU A 20 -4.89 0.18 18.23
N SER A 21 -3.66 0.62 18.00
CA SER A 21 -3.08 1.77 18.71
C SER A 21 -3.78 3.09 18.32
N ALA A 22 -4.06 3.28 17.04
CA ALA A 22 -4.72 4.48 16.54
C ALA A 22 -6.18 4.55 17.01
N VAL A 23 -6.92 3.45 16.95
CA VAL A 23 -8.30 3.40 17.47
C VAL A 23 -8.33 3.67 18.99
N ARG A 24 -7.37 3.13 19.75
CA ARG A 24 -7.24 3.42 21.20
C ARG A 24 -6.94 4.88 21.50
N ALA A 25 -6.27 5.58 20.59
CA ALA A 25 -6.02 7.01 20.70
C ALA A 25 -7.26 7.87 20.35
N GLY A 26 -8.35 7.25 19.89
CA GLY A 26 -9.55 7.95 19.41
C GLY A 26 -9.43 8.46 17.97
N ASP A 27 -8.47 7.92 17.20
CA ASP A 27 -8.29 8.22 15.79
C ASP A 27 -9.07 7.21 14.92
N GLN A 28 -9.34 7.60 13.68
CA GLN A 28 -9.97 6.73 12.68
C GLN A 28 -8.93 6.07 11.80
N VAL A 29 -9.17 4.84 11.36
CA VAL A 29 -8.20 4.05 10.60
C VAL A 29 -8.83 3.45 9.35
N VAL A 30 -8.19 3.67 8.21
CA VAL A 30 -8.44 2.95 6.97
C VAL A 30 -7.48 1.78 6.91
N ALA A 31 -7.98 0.58 7.20
CA ALA A 31 -7.21 -0.65 7.27
C ALA A 31 -7.26 -1.36 5.91
N THR A 32 -6.12 -1.40 5.21
CA THR A 32 -6.07 -1.98 3.86
C THR A 32 -5.32 -3.31 3.81
N ALA A 33 -5.84 -4.27 3.04
CA ALA A 33 -5.23 -5.58 2.82
C ALA A 33 -5.64 -6.19 1.47
N ARG A 34 -4.86 -7.16 0.97
CA ARG A 34 -5.17 -7.87 -0.29
C ARG A 34 -6.53 -8.59 -0.27
N LYS A 35 -6.92 -9.10 0.90
CA LYS A 35 -8.22 -9.74 1.12
C LYS A 35 -8.95 -8.95 2.19
N ILE A 36 -10.17 -8.51 1.88
CA ILE A 36 -10.99 -7.74 2.84
C ILE A 36 -11.31 -8.57 4.08
N ASP A 37 -11.49 -9.89 3.94
CA ASP A 37 -11.73 -10.81 5.06
C ASP A 37 -10.63 -10.78 6.12
N ALA A 38 -9.40 -10.45 5.72
CA ALA A 38 -8.26 -10.41 6.63
C ALA A 38 -8.23 -9.15 7.52
N VAL A 39 -9.08 -8.17 7.24
CA VAL A 39 -9.25 -6.92 8.03
C VAL A 39 -10.70 -6.67 8.43
N ALA A 40 -11.63 -7.53 8.01
CA ALA A 40 -13.04 -7.42 8.33
C ALA A 40 -13.31 -7.61 9.83
N ASP A 41 -12.49 -8.41 10.52
CA ASP A 41 -12.57 -8.62 11.95
C ASP A 41 -12.19 -7.37 12.75
N LEU A 42 -11.25 -6.55 12.25
CA LEU A 42 -10.91 -5.26 12.85
C LEU A 42 -12.09 -4.28 12.77
N ALA A 43 -12.78 -4.24 11.64
CA ALA A 43 -13.99 -3.43 11.48
C ALA A 43 -15.14 -3.91 12.37
N GLN A 44 -15.32 -5.23 12.52
CA GLN A 44 -16.31 -5.79 13.45
C GLN A 44 -15.98 -5.47 14.92
N THR A 45 -14.70 -5.44 15.27
CA THR A 45 -14.25 -5.18 16.65
C THR A 45 -14.33 -3.70 17.02
N HIS A 46 -13.99 -2.81 16.08
CA HIS A 46 -13.82 -1.38 16.33
C HIS A 46 -14.92 -0.50 15.72
N GLY A 47 -15.85 -1.08 14.96
CA GLY A 47 -16.97 -0.38 14.34
C GLY A 47 -16.53 0.74 13.41
N ASP A 48 -17.19 1.90 13.52
CA ASP A 48 -16.98 3.07 12.66
C ASP A 48 -15.60 3.73 12.80
N ALA A 49 -14.79 3.31 13.78
CA ALA A 49 -13.41 3.75 13.90
C ALA A 49 -12.48 3.09 12.86
N VAL A 50 -12.89 1.97 12.26
CA VAL A 50 -12.09 1.23 11.27
C VAL A 50 -12.86 1.02 9.97
N LEU A 51 -12.31 1.54 8.87
CA LEU A 51 -12.79 1.29 7.52
C LEU A 51 -11.93 0.22 6.84
N PRO A 52 -12.45 -1.00 6.62
CA PRO A 52 -11.72 -2.05 5.91
C PRO A 52 -11.75 -1.80 4.41
N LEU A 53 -10.59 -1.86 3.74
CA LEU A 53 -10.48 -1.69 2.29
C LEU A 53 -9.64 -2.81 1.66
N ALA A 54 -10.13 -3.40 0.57
CA ALA A 54 -9.31 -4.29 -0.24
C ALA A 54 -8.31 -3.46 -1.07
N LEU A 55 -7.02 -3.70 -0.92
CA LEU A 55 -5.95 -3.06 -1.70
C LEU A 55 -4.80 -4.02 -1.94
N ASP A 56 -4.43 -4.22 -3.20
CA ASP A 56 -3.24 -4.97 -3.58
C ASP A 56 -2.09 -4.04 -3.98
N VAL A 57 -1.18 -3.82 -3.04
CA VAL A 57 0.05 -3.03 -3.25
C VAL A 57 1.12 -3.75 -4.07
N THR A 58 0.91 -5.03 -4.40
CA THR A 58 1.83 -5.84 -5.22
C THR A 58 1.66 -5.59 -6.71
N ASP A 59 0.58 -4.90 -7.12
CA ASP A 59 0.40 -4.45 -8.48
C ASP A 59 1.32 -3.26 -8.79
N ARG A 60 2.60 -3.57 -8.98
CA ARG A 60 3.63 -2.64 -9.45
C ARG A 60 3.45 -2.26 -10.92
N ALA A 61 2.35 -2.63 -11.60
CA ALA A 61 2.12 -2.21 -12.98
C ALA A 61 1.97 -0.68 -13.13
N ALA A 62 1.77 0.05 -12.02
CA ALA A 62 1.84 1.52 -11.99
C ALA A 62 3.24 2.10 -11.66
N VAL A 63 4.23 1.26 -11.32
CA VAL A 63 5.63 1.69 -11.04
C VAL A 63 6.57 1.07 -12.05
N ALA A 64 6.37 1.45 -13.31
CA ALA A 64 7.39 1.31 -14.33
C ALA A 64 7.68 2.67 -14.95
N PRO A 65 8.77 3.37 -14.59
CA PRO A 65 9.52 4.02 -15.64
C PRO A 65 10.22 2.88 -16.37
N ARG A 66 9.61 2.44 -17.47
CA ARG A 66 10.27 1.71 -18.55
C ARG A 66 11.42 2.59 -19.04
N SER A 67 12.58 2.52 -18.38
CA SER A 67 13.80 3.19 -18.83
C SER A 67 14.34 2.40 -20.00
N ARG A 68 13.69 2.59 -21.15
CA ARG A 68 14.25 2.21 -22.43
C ARG A 68 15.41 3.16 -22.69
N ARG A 69 16.59 2.85 -22.15
CA ARG A 69 17.82 3.54 -22.53
C ARG A 69 18.17 3.07 -23.94
N ARG A 70 17.63 3.77 -24.93
CA ARG A 70 18.15 3.76 -26.29
C ARG A 70 19.05 4.98 -26.41
N SER A 71 20.31 4.74 -26.75
CA SER A 71 21.04 5.41 -27.85
C SER A 71 22.54 5.01 -27.74
N PRO A 72 23.38 5.34 -28.73
CA PRO A 72 23.77 4.44 -29.81
C PRO A 72 25.29 4.23 -29.84
N THR A 73 25.79 3.04 -30.12
CA THR A 73 27.22 2.90 -30.47
C THR A 73 27.33 2.76 -31.97
N SER A 74 27.80 3.85 -32.57
CA SER A 74 28.15 4.08 -33.96
C SER A 74 28.94 2.93 -34.58
N GLY A 75 28.36 2.30 -35.59
CA GLY A 75 29.12 1.72 -36.69
C GLY A 75 29.51 2.85 -37.64
N GLY A 76 30.80 2.97 -37.95
CA GLY A 76 31.33 4.01 -38.83
C GLY A 76 32.78 3.70 -39.19
N SER A 77 32.96 2.65 -39.98
CA SER A 77 34.17 2.36 -40.74
C SER A 77 34.31 3.34 -41.92
N THR A 78 35.45 4.01 -42.03
CA THR A 78 35.98 4.60 -43.28
C THR A 78 37.50 4.41 -43.19
N SER A 79 38.11 3.43 -43.86
CA SER A 79 38.52 3.46 -45.27
C SER A 79 39.44 4.64 -45.59
N SER A 80 40.75 4.40 -45.54
CA SER A 80 41.77 4.98 -46.43
C SER A 80 42.98 4.05 -46.43
#